data_AF-A0A1G4I4C2-F1
#
_entry.id   AF-A0A1G4I4C2-F1
#
_cell.length_a   1.000
_cell.length_b   1.000
_cell.length_c   1.000
_cell.angle_alpha   90.00
_cell.angle_beta   90.00
_cell.angle_gamma   90.00
#
_symmetry.space_group_name_H-M   'P 1'
#
loop_
_entity.id
_entity.type
_entity.pdbx_description
1 polymer ?
#
loop_
_entity_poly.entity_id
_entity_poly.type
_entity_poly.pdbx_seq_one_letter_code
_entity_poly.pdbx_strand_id
1 'polypeptide(L)'
;MSDWKAAANVFGRGTAAGDAIYRCYARPVKESTLDPVLLEHFKKLRRQREEEEAQMYCPKPIPKSKAMINRPRPCAGPRLTAEEIARRRLAAIPRKKPESVIQRELSSFAPLPMRKFNRPPLNDNEKERLGQIFQFGEVPGKPKEFTGVIRSRYAALDKRYGLKEKFEALAKKVLELREELNKMQEERLSASPHHDVETTKGRGRGAFNLLRRNPLKVAGLQLREQDIQNEISNCLTEMKTLDAEIRRLNIRESKDHGVEIGGDSVEAIP
;
A
#
# COMPACT_ATOMS: atom_id res chain seq x y z
N MET A 1 18.61 -3.64 -48.03
CA MET A 1 18.01 -3.42 -46.69
C MET A 1 16.94 -2.36 -46.85
N SER A 2 15.76 -2.57 -46.27
CA SER A 2 14.64 -1.64 -46.37
C SER A 2 14.90 -0.37 -45.55
N ASP A 3 14.64 0.80 -46.12
CA ASP A 3 14.78 2.12 -45.46
C ASP A 3 13.66 2.37 -44.44
N TRP A 4 13.51 1.45 -43.48
CA TRP A 4 12.57 1.61 -42.35
C TRP A 4 12.88 2.88 -41.56
N LYS A 5 14.12 3.38 -41.60
CA LYS A 5 14.53 4.66 -41.00
C LYS A 5 13.83 5.84 -41.69
N ALA A 6 13.73 5.83 -43.01
CA ALA A 6 13.00 6.87 -43.75
C ALA A 6 11.50 6.81 -43.42
N ALA A 7 10.91 5.61 -43.42
CA ALA A 7 9.50 5.41 -43.07
C ALA A 7 9.19 5.83 -41.62
N ALA A 8 10.05 5.49 -40.64
CA ALA A 8 9.87 5.91 -39.25
C ALA A 8 10.03 7.42 -39.07
N ASN A 9 10.95 8.06 -39.83
CA ASN A 9 11.15 9.50 -39.79
C ASN A 9 9.99 10.29 -40.41
N VAL A 10 9.28 9.74 -41.41
CA VAL A 10 8.06 10.36 -41.98
C VAL A 10 6.97 10.51 -40.93
N PHE A 11 6.84 9.56 -40.00
CA PHE A 11 5.89 9.66 -38.89
C PHE A 11 6.47 10.39 -37.66
N GLY A 12 7.78 10.68 -37.64
CA GLY A 12 8.51 11.26 -36.50
C GLY A 12 8.83 10.24 -35.40
N ARG A 13 10.05 10.30 -34.84
CA ARG A 13 10.43 9.51 -33.66
C ARG A 13 9.66 10.02 -32.43
N GLY A 14 9.03 9.12 -31.67
CA GLY A 14 8.18 9.46 -30.53
C GLY A 14 6.68 9.56 -30.83
N THR A 15 6.25 9.45 -32.09
CA THR A 15 4.84 9.19 -32.39
C THR A 15 4.56 7.69 -32.29
N ALA A 16 3.35 7.30 -31.88
CA ALA A 16 2.99 5.89 -31.74
C ALA A 16 3.20 5.08 -33.04
N ALA A 17 3.03 5.72 -34.20
CA ALA A 17 3.27 5.09 -35.51
C ALA A 17 4.78 4.97 -35.82
N GLY A 18 5.56 6.04 -35.59
CA GLY A 18 7.01 6.01 -35.76
C GLY A 18 7.68 5.01 -34.82
N ASP A 19 7.25 4.95 -33.56
CA ASP A 19 7.72 4.00 -32.56
C ASP A 19 7.35 2.55 -32.90
N ALA A 20 6.15 2.31 -33.43
CA ALA A 20 5.75 0.97 -33.86
C ALA A 20 6.61 0.47 -35.03
N ILE A 21 6.85 1.32 -36.04
CA ILE A 21 7.73 0.99 -37.17
C ILE A 21 9.17 0.78 -36.67
N TYR A 22 9.66 1.65 -35.80
CA TYR A 22 10.98 1.51 -35.19
C TYR A 22 11.09 0.19 -34.43
N ARG A 23 10.14 -0.17 -33.57
CA ARG A 23 10.20 -1.43 -32.80
C ARG A 23 10.10 -2.68 -33.67
N CYS A 24 9.29 -2.66 -34.74
CA CYS A 24 9.12 -3.80 -35.62
C CYS A 24 10.35 -4.07 -36.51
N TYR A 25 11.05 -3.01 -36.95
CA TYR A 25 12.09 -3.12 -37.98
C TYR A 25 13.49 -2.70 -37.51
N ALA A 26 13.62 -1.87 -36.48
CA ALA A 26 14.89 -1.55 -35.83
C ALA A 26 15.29 -2.70 -34.90
N ARG A 27 15.73 -3.81 -35.47
CA ARG A 27 16.40 -4.85 -34.69
C ARG A 27 17.80 -4.32 -34.30
N PRO A 28 18.16 -4.28 -33.01
CA PRO A 28 19.51 -3.92 -32.62
C PRO A 28 20.46 -4.98 -33.16
N VAL A 29 21.18 -4.63 -34.23
CA VAL A 29 22.24 -5.45 -34.79
C VAL A 29 23.46 -5.22 -33.92
N LYS A 30 23.59 -5.99 -32.85
CA LYS A 30 24.89 -6.12 -32.17
C LYS A 30 25.77 -6.96 -33.09
N GLU A 31 27.02 -6.54 -33.28
CA GLU A 31 28.03 -7.39 -33.91
C GLU A 31 28.12 -8.69 -33.10
N SER A 32 28.07 -9.84 -33.78
CA SER A 32 28.10 -11.11 -33.05
C SER A 32 29.44 -11.29 -32.39
N THR A 33 29.46 -11.76 -31.14
CA THR A 33 30.68 -12.20 -30.46
C THR A 33 31.14 -13.59 -30.90
N LEU A 34 30.44 -14.23 -31.85
CA LEU A 34 30.82 -15.52 -32.43
C LEU A 34 31.98 -15.36 -33.40
N ASP A 35 32.83 -16.39 -33.47
CA ASP A 35 33.85 -16.54 -34.50
C ASP A 35 33.21 -16.34 -35.89
N PRO A 36 33.81 -15.50 -36.77
CA PRO A 36 33.28 -15.22 -38.11
C PRO A 36 32.98 -16.49 -38.93
N VAL A 37 33.77 -17.56 -38.77
CA VAL A 37 33.57 -18.82 -39.51
C VAL A 37 32.27 -19.51 -39.06
N LEU A 38 32.03 -19.56 -37.74
CA LEU A 38 30.81 -20.14 -37.17
C LEU A 38 29.58 -19.30 -37.49
N LEU A 39 29.72 -17.96 -37.47
CA LEU A 39 28.63 -17.06 -37.86
C LEU A 39 28.19 -17.29 -39.31
N GLU A 40 29.12 -17.40 -40.25
CA GLU A 40 28.79 -17.68 -41.66
C GLU A 40 28.14 -19.06 -41.83
N HIS A 41 28.60 -20.07 -41.07
CA HIS A 41 27.97 -21.39 -41.04
C HIS A 41 26.51 -21.33 -40.54
N PHE A 42 26.24 -20.62 -39.44
CA PHE A 42 24.86 -20.47 -38.93
C PHE A 42 23.96 -19.62 -39.84
N LYS A 43 24.52 -18.61 -40.52
CA LYS A 43 23.79 -17.85 -41.55
C LYS A 43 23.38 -18.76 -42.71
N LYS A 44 24.27 -19.66 -43.15
CA LYS A 44 23.98 -20.63 -44.20
C LYS A 44 22.85 -21.59 -43.79
N LEU A 45 22.90 -22.14 -42.57
CA LEU A 45 21.83 -22.99 -42.03
C LEU A 45 20.48 -22.26 -41.93
N ARG A 46 20.49 -20.97 -41.56
CA ARG A 46 19.25 -20.18 -41.52
C ARG A 46 18.65 -20.00 -42.93
N ARG A 47 19.46 -19.69 -43.93
CA ARG A 47 19.00 -19.57 -45.32
C ARG A 47 18.41 -20.88 -45.84
N GLN A 48 19.07 -22.00 -45.57
CA GLN A 48 18.56 -23.32 -45.96
C GLN A 48 17.19 -23.61 -45.33
N ARG A 49 17.00 -23.29 -44.04
CA ARG A 49 15.69 -23.42 -43.38
C ARG A 49 14.63 -22.51 -44.00
N GLU A 50 14.97 -21.24 -44.27
CA GLU A 50 14.04 -20.30 -44.90
C GLU A 50 13.63 -20.75 -46.31
N GLU A 51 14.58 -21.34 -47.07
CA GLU A 51 14.33 -21.93 -48.39
C GLU A 51 13.44 -23.18 -48.30
N GLU A 52 13.68 -24.07 -47.34
CA GLU A 52 12.83 -25.25 -47.07
C GLU A 52 11.41 -24.85 -46.65
N GLU A 53 11.27 -23.87 -45.75
CA GLU A 53 9.98 -23.32 -45.34
C GLU A 53 9.25 -22.66 -46.51
N ALA A 54 9.97 -21.94 -47.38
CA ALA A 54 9.39 -21.34 -48.58
C ALA A 54 8.94 -22.38 -49.61
N GLN A 55 9.67 -23.49 -49.75
CA GLN A 55 9.26 -24.62 -50.59
C GLN A 55 8.00 -25.31 -50.06
N MET A 56 7.88 -25.42 -48.73
CA MET A 56 6.69 -25.97 -48.07
C MET A 56 5.47 -25.04 -48.16
N TYR A 57 5.68 -23.72 -48.15
CA TYR A 57 4.62 -22.73 -48.17
C TYR A 57 4.22 -22.35 -49.60
N CYS A 58 3.35 -23.16 -50.21
CA CYS A 58 2.66 -22.82 -51.45
C CYS A 58 1.20 -22.46 -51.16
N PRO A 59 0.82 -21.17 -51.09
CA PRO A 59 -0.58 -20.80 -50.88
C PRO A 59 -1.44 -21.35 -52.02
N LYS A 60 -2.59 -21.93 -51.67
CA LYS A 60 -3.50 -22.53 -52.67
C LYS A 60 -3.91 -21.46 -53.70
N PRO A 61 -3.83 -21.75 -55.01
CA PRO A 61 -4.27 -20.80 -56.02
C PRO A 61 -5.74 -20.45 -55.79
N ILE A 62 -6.04 -19.16 -55.68
CA ILE A 62 -7.41 -18.69 -55.53
C ILE A 62 -8.12 -18.91 -56.87
N PRO A 63 -9.24 -19.67 -56.92
CA PRO A 63 -9.95 -19.88 -58.16
C PRO A 63 -10.44 -18.54 -58.73
N LYS A 64 -10.44 -18.41 -60.06
CA LYS A 64 -10.79 -17.15 -60.76
C LYS A 64 -12.13 -16.55 -60.32
N SER A 65 -13.08 -17.38 -59.87
CA SER A 65 -14.39 -16.96 -59.33
C SER A 65 -14.33 -16.28 -57.96
N LYS A 66 -13.31 -16.58 -57.14
CA LYS A 66 -13.05 -15.96 -55.83
C LYS A 66 -11.95 -14.90 -55.89
N ALA A 67 -11.26 -14.77 -57.02
CA ALA A 67 -10.29 -13.72 -57.22
C ALA A 67 -11.00 -12.35 -57.14
N MET A 68 -10.42 -11.42 -56.39
CA MET A 68 -10.95 -10.06 -56.30
C MET A 68 -10.78 -9.38 -57.67
N ILE A 69 -11.85 -9.34 -58.47
CA ILE A 69 -11.86 -8.63 -59.75
C ILE A 69 -12.11 -7.15 -59.47
N ASN A 70 -11.22 -6.29 -59.96
CA ASN A 70 -11.34 -4.85 -59.83
C ASN A 70 -12.47 -4.36 -60.76
N ARG A 71 -13.72 -4.35 -60.26
CA ARG A 71 -14.87 -3.84 -61.02
C ARG A 71 -15.02 -2.33 -60.80
N PRO A 72 -15.25 -1.53 -61.86
CA PRO A 72 -15.68 -0.15 -61.69
C PRO A 72 -17.02 -0.14 -60.96
N ARG A 73 -17.17 0.75 -59.98
CA ARG A 73 -18.41 0.91 -59.20
C ARG A 73 -19.25 2.01 -59.85
N PRO A 74 -20.24 1.70 -60.68
CA PRO A 74 -21.15 2.74 -61.17
C PRO A 74 -21.90 3.33 -59.97
N CYS A 75 -22.01 4.66 -59.94
CA CYS A 75 -22.69 5.45 -58.90
C CYS A 75 -22.01 5.54 -57.51
N ALA A 76 -20.86 4.88 -57.29
CA ALA A 76 -20.01 5.25 -56.17
C ALA A 76 -19.20 6.47 -56.62
N GLY A 77 -19.42 7.63 -56.00
CA GLY A 77 -18.67 8.85 -56.28
C GLY A 77 -17.14 8.68 -56.14
N PRO A 78 -16.37 9.78 -56.27
CA PRO A 78 -14.90 9.71 -56.18
C PRO A 78 -14.47 8.95 -54.92
N ARG A 79 -13.44 8.09 -55.06
CA ARG A 79 -12.87 7.37 -53.92
C ARG A 79 -12.43 8.40 -52.89
N LEU A 80 -12.93 8.24 -51.66
CA LEU A 80 -12.49 9.06 -50.53
C LEU A 80 -10.97 9.01 -50.44
N THR A 81 -10.35 10.16 -50.25
CA THR A 81 -8.90 10.24 -50.08
C THR A 81 -8.48 9.49 -48.81
N ALA A 82 -7.24 9.01 -48.76
CA ALA A 82 -6.74 8.33 -47.57
C ALA A 82 -6.89 9.20 -46.31
N GLU A 83 -6.74 10.52 -46.46
CA GLU A 83 -6.94 11.52 -45.42
C GLU A 83 -8.39 11.61 -44.96
N GLU A 84 -9.36 11.66 -45.88
CA GLU A 84 -10.79 11.68 -45.56
C GLU A 84 -11.24 10.40 -44.85
N ILE A 85 -10.74 9.26 -45.29
CA ILE A 85 -10.99 7.96 -44.64
C ILE A 85 -10.43 7.98 -43.21
N ALA A 86 -9.21 8.48 -43.03
CA ALA A 86 -8.59 8.60 -41.71
C ALA A 86 -9.39 9.55 -40.80
N ARG A 87 -9.81 10.72 -41.30
CA ARG A 87 -10.65 11.67 -40.56
C ARG A 87 -11.97 11.04 -40.11
N ARG A 88 -12.68 10.33 -41.01
CA ARG A 88 -13.92 9.62 -40.66
C ARG A 88 -13.70 8.53 -39.63
N ARG A 89 -12.62 7.74 -39.76
CA ARG A 89 -12.26 6.70 -38.78
C ARG A 89 -11.95 7.29 -37.41
N LEU A 90 -11.22 8.40 -37.35
CA LEU A 90 -10.89 9.08 -36.10
C LEU A 90 -12.14 9.68 -35.43
N ALA A 91 -13.03 10.28 -36.22
CA ALA A 91 -14.30 10.82 -35.73
C ALA A 91 -15.24 9.74 -35.18
N ALA A 92 -15.16 8.51 -35.70
CA ALA A 92 -15.98 7.39 -35.27
C ALA A 92 -15.50 6.70 -33.97
N ILE A 93 -14.36 7.10 -33.39
CA ILE A 93 -13.84 6.48 -32.15
C ILE A 93 -14.59 7.06 -30.93
N PRO A 94 -15.43 6.27 -30.23
CA PRO A 94 -16.34 6.79 -29.20
C PRO A 94 -15.67 7.37 -27.95
N ARG A 95 -14.35 7.18 -27.79
CA ARG A 95 -13.60 7.63 -26.60
C ARG A 95 -12.58 8.74 -26.86
N LYS A 96 -12.44 9.22 -28.11
CA LYS A 96 -11.51 10.32 -28.42
C LYS A 96 -12.25 11.66 -28.40
N LYS A 97 -11.81 12.57 -27.53
CA LYS A 97 -12.25 13.96 -27.56
C LYS A 97 -11.74 14.62 -28.85
N PRO A 98 -12.53 15.49 -29.52
CA PRO A 98 -12.04 16.24 -30.66
C PRO A 98 -10.96 17.25 -30.24
N GLU A 99 -10.06 17.58 -31.16
CA GLU A 99 -8.91 18.46 -30.91
C GLU A 99 -9.34 19.83 -30.36
N SER A 100 -10.45 20.37 -30.86
CA SER A 100 -11.02 21.65 -30.39
C SER A 100 -11.40 21.62 -28.90
N VAL A 101 -11.89 20.48 -28.39
CA VAL A 101 -12.23 20.32 -26.98
C VAL A 101 -10.96 20.17 -26.14
N ILE A 102 -9.95 19.46 -26.65
CA ILE A 102 -8.66 19.31 -25.96
C ILE A 102 -7.96 20.67 -25.83
N GLN A 103 -7.91 21.47 -26.90
CA GLN A 103 -7.30 22.79 -26.88
C GLN A 103 -8.02 23.74 -25.90
N ARG A 104 -9.36 23.67 -25.83
CA ARG A 104 -10.15 24.44 -24.87
C ARG A 104 -9.92 23.99 -23.41
N GLU A 105 -9.75 22.69 -23.16
CA GLU A 105 -9.40 22.19 -21.83
C GLU A 105 -8.00 22.65 -21.42
N LEU A 106 -7.02 22.59 -22.33
CA LEU A 106 -5.66 23.07 -22.09
C LEU A 106 -5.59 24.57 -21.82
N SER A 107 -6.39 25.39 -22.50
CA SER A 107 -6.47 26.83 -22.22
C SER A 107 -7.18 27.14 -20.89
N SER A 108 -8.04 26.24 -20.42
CA SER A 108 -8.83 26.41 -19.19
C SER A 108 -8.11 25.90 -17.94
N PHE A 109 -7.20 24.94 -18.10
CA PHE A 109 -6.40 24.37 -17.01
C PHE A 109 -5.04 25.07 -16.95
N ALA A 110 -4.90 26.03 -16.04
CA ALA A 110 -3.57 26.41 -15.56
C ALA A 110 -2.92 25.17 -14.91
N PRO A 111 -1.62 24.88 -15.18
CA PRO A 111 -0.94 23.79 -14.52
C PRO A 111 -1.02 24.01 -13.01
N LEU A 112 -1.42 22.96 -12.28
CA LEU A 112 -1.47 23.03 -10.82
C LEU A 112 -0.09 23.47 -10.31
N PRO A 113 -0.02 24.46 -9.41
CA PRO A 113 1.26 24.91 -8.89
C PRO A 113 1.99 23.73 -8.26
N MET A 114 3.28 23.59 -8.59
CA MET A 114 4.11 22.54 -8.02
C MET A 114 4.02 22.58 -6.50
N ARG A 115 3.71 21.43 -5.87
CA ARG A 115 3.66 21.31 -4.42
C ARG A 115 5.04 21.68 -3.85
N LYS A 116 5.12 22.83 -3.18
CA LYS A 116 6.28 23.23 -2.40
C LYS A 116 6.28 22.43 -1.11
N PHE A 117 7.25 21.54 -0.94
CA PHE A 117 7.45 20.84 0.32
C PHE A 117 8.42 21.69 1.18
N ASN A 118 8.00 22.07 2.39
CA ASN A 118 8.87 22.73 3.39
C ASN A 118 9.84 21.74 4.02
N ARG A 119 10.59 20.99 3.20
CA ARG A 119 11.60 20.05 3.66
C ARG A 119 12.97 20.59 3.28
N PRO A 120 13.97 20.54 4.18
CA PRO A 120 15.33 20.88 3.80
C PRO A 120 15.79 19.96 2.65
N PRO A 121 16.66 20.47 1.75
CA PRO A 121 17.24 19.64 0.71
C PRO A 121 18.04 18.48 1.34
N LEU A 122 18.05 17.32 0.69
CA LEU A 122 18.81 16.17 1.17
C LEU A 122 20.30 16.52 1.28
N ASN A 123 20.91 16.12 2.39
CA ASN A 123 22.34 16.23 2.58
C ASN A 123 23.08 15.21 1.67
N ASP A 124 24.33 15.47 1.32
CA ASP A 124 25.06 14.62 0.38
C ASP A 124 25.27 13.19 0.92
N ASN A 125 25.48 13.05 2.23
CA ASN A 125 25.51 11.75 2.92
C ASN A 125 24.18 10.98 2.79
N GLU A 126 23.04 11.69 2.78
CA GLU A 126 21.73 11.06 2.63
C GLU A 126 21.50 10.61 1.18
N LYS A 127 22.01 11.37 0.20
CA LYS A 127 21.95 11.00 -1.21
C LYS A 127 22.82 9.77 -1.50
N GLU A 128 24.04 9.74 -0.97
CA GLU A 128 24.94 8.58 -1.12
C GLU A 128 24.33 7.33 -0.49
N ARG A 129 23.79 7.45 0.72
CA ARG A 129 23.06 6.36 1.40
C ARG A 129 21.86 5.89 0.58
N LEU A 130 21.04 6.80 0.03
CA LEU A 130 19.94 6.41 -0.86
C LEU A 130 20.46 5.75 -2.14
N GLY A 131 21.56 6.23 -2.70
CA GLY A 131 22.23 5.62 -3.84
C GLY A 131 22.63 4.17 -3.55
N GLN A 132 23.22 3.91 -2.39
CA GLN A 132 23.57 2.56 -1.94
C GLN A 132 22.34 1.67 -1.76
N ILE A 133 21.26 2.19 -1.16
CA ILE A 133 19.98 1.48 -1.02
C ILE A 133 19.42 1.08 -2.40
N PHE A 134 19.43 1.99 -3.38
CA PHE A 134 18.87 1.72 -4.72
C PHE A 134 19.77 0.84 -5.58
N GLN A 135 21.09 0.95 -5.45
CA GLN A 135 22.04 0.17 -6.25
C GLN A 135 22.28 -1.23 -5.68
N PHE A 136 22.41 -1.36 -4.36
CA PHE A 136 22.82 -2.60 -3.69
C PHE A 136 21.72 -3.24 -2.86
N GLY A 137 20.54 -2.61 -2.78
CA GLY A 137 19.43 -3.12 -1.97
C GLY A 137 19.71 -3.09 -0.46
N GLU A 138 20.69 -2.29 -0.03
CA GLU A 138 21.13 -2.26 1.37
C GLU A 138 19.99 -1.73 2.24
N VAL A 139 19.41 -2.58 3.10
CA VAL A 139 18.27 -2.18 3.93
C VAL A 139 18.81 -1.32 5.08
N PRO A 140 18.37 -0.06 5.23
CA PRO A 140 18.82 0.75 6.34
C PRO A 140 18.50 0.06 7.66
N GLY A 141 19.49 -0.02 8.55
CA GLY A 141 19.31 -0.61 9.88
C GLY A 141 18.11 0.01 10.59
N LYS A 142 17.30 -0.84 11.24
CA LYS A 142 16.14 -0.39 12.01
C LYS A 142 16.62 0.64 13.05
N PRO A 143 15.97 1.81 13.17
CA PRO A 143 16.37 2.81 14.15
C PRO A 143 16.27 2.21 15.55
N LYS A 144 17.31 2.43 16.38
CA LYS A 144 17.37 1.94 17.78
C LYS A 144 16.26 2.55 18.64
N GLU A 145 15.91 3.81 18.37
CA GLU A 145 14.85 4.52 19.06
C GLU A 145 13.92 5.18 18.05
N PHE A 146 12.63 4.88 18.17
CA PHE A 146 11.61 5.57 17.40
C PHE A 146 11.24 6.87 18.14
N THR A 147 11.59 8.02 17.56
CA THR A 147 11.05 9.31 17.99
C THR A 147 9.53 9.35 17.72
N GLY A 148 8.76 10.20 18.42
CA GLY A 148 7.29 10.20 18.35
C GLY A 148 6.73 10.34 16.93
N VAL A 149 7.40 11.10 16.05
CA VAL A 149 7.03 11.23 14.63
C VAL A 149 7.29 9.95 13.83
N ILE A 150 8.37 9.23 14.16
CA ILE A 150 8.69 7.97 13.48
C ILE A 150 7.77 6.87 14.01
N ARG A 151 7.41 6.85 15.30
CA ARG A 151 6.42 5.93 15.87
C ARG A 151 5.06 6.07 15.20
N SER A 152 4.55 7.29 15.04
CA SER A 152 3.25 7.51 14.40
C SER A 152 3.25 7.08 12.93
N ARG A 153 4.35 7.34 12.20
CA ARG A 153 4.53 6.83 10.83
C ARG A 153 4.62 5.31 10.79
N TYR A 154 5.36 4.70 11.71
CA TYR A 154 5.53 3.26 11.77
C TYR A 154 4.23 2.56 12.15
N ALA A 155 3.44 3.11 13.07
CA ALA A 155 2.10 2.62 13.40
C ALA A 155 1.10 2.75 12.23
N ALA A 156 1.27 3.75 11.35
CA ALA A 156 0.47 3.88 10.14
C ALA A 156 0.85 2.84 9.06
N LEU A 157 2.13 2.46 9.01
CA LEU A 157 2.64 1.45 8.08
C LEU A 157 2.38 0.02 8.58
N ASP A 158 2.63 -0.23 9.86
CA ASP A 158 2.47 -1.49 10.55
C ASP A 158 1.36 -1.37 11.62
N LYS A 159 0.18 -1.86 11.25
CA LYS A 159 -1.01 -1.85 12.12
C LYS A 159 -0.79 -2.64 13.39
N ARG A 160 0.00 -3.73 13.35
CA ARG A 160 0.27 -4.57 14.52
C ARG A 160 1.08 -3.79 15.56
N TYR A 161 2.06 -3.03 15.11
CA TYR A 161 2.83 -2.15 15.99
C TYR A 161 1.92 -1.12 16.68
N GLY A 162 1.04 -0.46 15.92
CA GLY A 162 0.11 0.52 16.47
C GLY A 162 -0.87 -0.06 17.49
N LEU A 163 -1.39 -1.28 17.27
CA LEU A 163 -2.28 -1.95 18.21
C LEU A 163 -1.56 -2.38 19.50
N LYS A 164 -0.31 -2.87 19.38
CA LYS A 164 0.51 -3.21 20.55
C LYS A 164 0.84 -2.00 21.40
N GLU A 165 1.21 -0.88 20.79
CA GLU A 165 1.53 0.35 21.54
C GLU A 165 0.31 0.88 22.31
N LYS A 166 -0.90 0.81 21.71
CA LYS A 166 -2.16 1.12 22.40
C LYS A 166 -2.44 0.16 23.56
N PHE A 167 -2.22 -1.14 23.35
CA PHE A 167 -2.40 -2.14 24.39
C PHE A 167 -1.45 -1.89 25.58
N GLU A 168 -0.17 -1.61 25.32
CA GLU A 168 0.80 -1.27 26.35
C GLU A 168 0.44 0.02 27.10
N ALA A 169 -0.08 1.03 26.40
CA ALA A 169 -0.57 2.26 27.02
C ALA A 169 -1.76 2.01 27.95
N LEU A 170 -2.74 1.20 27.52
CA LEU A 170 -3.88 0.81 28.36
C LEU A 170 -3.43 -0.05 29.55
N ALA A 171 -2.47 -0.96 29.37
CA ALA A 171 -1.93 -1.77 30.46
C ALA A 171 -1.27 -0.90 31.55
N LYS A 172 -0.49 0.12 31.14
CA LYS A 172 0.08 1.11 32.07
C LYS A 172 -1.01 1.89 32.80
N LYS A 173 -2.03 2.36 32.07
CA LYS A 173 -3.17 3.07 32.67
C LYS A 173 -3.90 2.20 33.70
N VAL A 174 -4.10 0.92 33.42
CA VAL A 174 -4.72 -0.02 34.38
C VAL A 174 -3.85 -0.21 35.62
N LEU A 175 -2.53 -0.28 35.48
CA LEU A 175 -1.62 -0.35 36.63
C LEU A 175 -1.71 0.93 37.48
N GLU A 176 -1.67 2.11 36.84
CA GLU A 176 -1.81 3.40 37.53
C GLU A 176 -3.15 3.51 38.28
N LEU A 177 -4.26 3.12 37.65
CA LEU A 177 -5.59 3.13 38.28
C LEU A 177 -5.68 2.12 39.44
N ARG A 178 -5.03 0.95 39.33
CA ARG A 178 -4.96 -0.02 40.43
C ARG A 178 -4.14 0.50 41.60
N GLU A 179 -3.03 1.19 41.34
CA GLU A 179 -2.25 1.86 42.36
C GLU A 179 -3.04 2.97 43.06
N GLU A 180 -3.80 3.78 42.31
CA GLU A 180 -4.69 4.80 42.87
C GLU A 180 -5.78 4.17 43.76
N LEU A 181 -6.41 3.09 43.30
CA LEU A 181 -7.42 2.35 44.06
C LEU A 181 -6.82 1.76 45.35
N ASN A 182 -5.64 1.16 45.29
CA ASN A 182 -4.95 0.62 46.46
C ASN A 182 -4.63 1.73 47.47
N LYS A 183 -4.11 2.89 47.01
CA LYS A 183 -3.84 4.05 47.89
C LYS A 183 -5.11 4.54 48.58
N MET A 184 -6.23 4.65 47.86
CA MET A 184 -7.51 5.04 48.48
C MET A 184 -8.02 4.01 49.49
N GLN A 185 -7.82 2.72 49.24
CA GLN A 185 -8.19 1.65 50.16
C GLN A 185 -7.31 1.65 51.42
N GLU A 186 -6.00 1.87 51.28
CA GLU A 186 -5.06 2.03 52.39
C GLU A 186 -5.37 3.27 53.23
N GLU A 187 -5.67 4.42 52.61
CA GLU A 187 -6.13 5.63 53.31
C GLU A 187 -7.43 5.41 54.08
N ARG A 188 -8.33 4.56 53.56
CA ARG A 188 -9.58 4.21 54.22
C ARG A 188 -9.35 3.28 55.43
N LEU A 189 -8.40 2.35 55.32
CA LEU A 189 -8.01 1.43 56.39
C LEU A 189 -7.22 2.15 57.48
N SER A 190 -6.30 3.07 57.13
CA SER A 190 -5.55 3.89 58.09
C SER A 190 -6.42 4.93 58.80
N ALA A 191 -7.47 5.42 58.14
CA ALA A 191 -8.50 6.26 58.75
C ALA A 191 -9.54 5.48 59.58
N SER A 192 -9.43 4.15 59.67
CA SER A 192 -10.20 3.32 60.60
C SER A 192 -9.42 3.20 61.91
N PRO A 193 -9.97 3.61 63.06
CA PRO A 193 -9.26 3.46 64.33
C PRO A 193 -8.97 1.99 64.61
N HIS A 194 -7.73 1.70 64.98
CA HIS A 194 -7.30 0.44 65.57
C HIS A 194 -8.32 -0.05 66.59
N HIS A 195 -8.87 -1.25 66.36
CA HIS A 195 -9.45 -2.05 67.43
C HIS A 195 -8.28 -2.63 68.22
N ASP A 196 -7.78 -1.89 69.20
CA ASP A 196 -6.92 -2.47 70.21
C ASP A 196 -7.76 -3.46 71.03
N VAL A 197 -7.38 -4.73 70.91
CA VAL A 197 -7.86 -5.82 71.74
C VAL A 197 -7.21 -5.66 73.10
N GLU A 198 -7.83 -4.91 74.00
CA GLU A 198 -7.59 -5.10 75.44
C GLU A 198 -8.91 -5.10 76.22
N THR A 199 -9.15 -6.28 76.78
CA THR A 199 -10.02 -6.56 77.91
C THR A 199 -10.06 -5.43 78.95
N THR A 200 -11.21 -4.81 79.20
CA THR A 200 -11.67 -4.47 80.56
C THR A 200 -13.13 -4.03 80.54
N LYS A 201 -13.88 -4.53 81.53
CA LYS A 201 -15.27 -4.15 81.81
C LYS A 201 -15.31 -2.67 82.24
N GLY A 202 -16.03 -1.82 81.51
CA GLY A 202 -16.25 -0.44 81.89
C GLY A 202 -17.43 0.19 81.14
N ARG A 203 -18.52 0.43 81.87
CA ARG A 203 -19.67 1.24 81.43
C ARG A 203 -19.19 2.65 81.05
N GLY A 204 -19.51 3.11 79.83
CA GLY A 204 -19.53 4.54 79.53
C GLY A 204 -19.15 4.93 78.10
N ARG A 205 -20.10 5.57 77.40
CA ARG A 205 -19.91 6.42 76.20
C ARG A 205 -19.63 5.72 74.86
N GLY A 206 -20.55 4.85 74.44
CA GLY A 206 -20.63 4.32 73.06
C GLY A 206 -21.34 5.25 72.05
N ALA A 207 -21.15 6.58 72.10
CA ALA A 207 -21.92 7.50 71.25
C ALA A 207 -21.14 8.65 70.58
N PHE A 208 -19.81 8.70 70.67
CA PHE A 208 -19.05 9.89 70.21
C PHE A 208 -18.09 9.66 69.02
N ASN A 209 -17.97 8.45 68.47
CA ASN A 209 -17.11 8.20 67.29
C ASN A 209 -17.85 8.12 65.95
N LEU A 210 -19.19 8.22 65.94
CA LEU A 210 -19.99 8.28 64.70
C LEU A 210 -20.04 9.69 64.08
N LEU A 211 -19.64 10.73 64.81
CA LEU A 211 -19.79 12.13 64.41
C LEU A 211 -18.55 12.76 63.72
N ARG A 212 -17.51 11.98 63.42
CA ARG A 212 -16.30 12.47 62.72
C ARG A 212 -16.13 11.99 61.28
N ARG A 213 -17.10 11.26 60.73
CA ARG A 213 -17.16 10.96 59.29
C ARG A 213 -18.24 11.82 58.66
N ASN A 214 -17.84 12.87 57.92
CA ASN A 214 -18.77 13.59 57.07
C ASN A 214 -19.36 12.59 56.07
N PRO A 215 -20.66 12.26 56.13
CA PRO A 215 -21.26 11.24 55.27
C PRO A 215 -21.12 11.60 53.79
N LEU A 216 -21.11 12.90 53.48
CA LEU A 216 -20.85 13.43 52.15
C LEU A 216 -19.43 13.14 51.63
N LYS A 217 -18.42 13.14 52.51
CA LYS A 217 -17.04 12.80 52.12
C LYS A 217 -16.88 11.30 51.87
N VAL A 218 -17.55 10.47 52.67
CA VAL A 218 -17.56 9.01 52.50
C VAL A 218 -18.29 8.62 51.21
N ALA A 219 -19.45 9.22 50.94
CA ALA A 219 -20.17 9.01 49.69
C ALA A 219 -19.36 9.48 48.47
N GLY A 220 -18.67 10.62 48.57
CA GLY A 220 -17.79 11.12 47.50
C GLY A 220 -16.59 10.19 47.21
N LEU A 221 -15.99 9.59 48.24
CA LEU A 221 -14.92 8.60 48.07
C LEU A 221 -15.43 7.29 47.46
N GLN A 222 -16.61 6.82 47.88
CA GLN A 222 -17.25 5.63 47.29
C GLN A 222 -17.58 5.84 45.82
N LEU A 223 -18.07 7.02 45.45
CA LEU A 223 -18.35 7.37 44.06
C LEU A 223 -17.06 7.35 43.22
N ARG A 224 -15.98 7.95 43.73
CA ARG A 224 -14.67 7.94 43.06
C ARG A 224 -14.06 6.54 42.94
N GLU A 225 -14.22 5.69 43.95
CA GLU A 225 -13.81 4.28 43.89
C GLU A 225 -14.57 3.52 42.79
N GLN A 226 -15.87 3.76 42.70
CA GLN A 226 -16.71 3.18 41.65
C GLN A 226 -16.32 3.71 40.26
N ASP A 227 -15.99 4.99 40.12
CA ASP A 227 -15.52 5.59 38.87
C ASP A 227 -14.20 4.94 38.41
N ILE A 228 -13.23 4.78 39.31
CA ILE A 228 -11.96 4.11 39.00
C ILE A 228 -12.18 2.64 38.62
N GLN A 229 -13.05 1.92 39.31
CA GLN A 229 -13.39 0.54 38.96
C GLN A 229 -14.05 0.45 37.58
N ASN A 230 -14.95 1.38 37.25
CA ASN A 230 -15.57 1.48 35.94
C ASN A 230 -14.52 1.80 34.85
N GLU A 231 -13.58 2.71 35.11
CA GLU A 231 -12.49 3.03 34.20
C GLU A 231 -11.55 1.84 33.97
N ILE A 232 -11.22 1.08 35.02
CA ILE A 232 -10.44 -0.16 34.90
C ILE A 232 -11.20 -1.17 34.01
N SER A 233 -12.50 -1.36 34.26
CA SER A 233 -13.34 -2.26 33.46
C SER A 233 -13.36 -1.85 31.99
N ASN A 234 -13.55 -0.56 31.71
CA ASN A 234 -13.51 0.00 30.36
C ASN A 234 -12.15 -0.26 29.69
N CYS A 235 -11.04 0.04 30.38
CA CYS A 235 -9.70 -0.23 29.85
C CYS A 235 -9.48 -1.72 29.56
N LEU A 236 -9.97 -2.62 30.43
CA LEU A 236 -9.85 -4.07 30.23
C LEU A 236 -10.69 -4.56 29.04
N THR A 237 -11.89 -4.02 28.84
CA THR A 237 -12.70 -4.35 27.66
C THR A 237 -12.05 -3.88 26.37
N GLU A 238 -11.48 -2.66 26.35
CA GLU A 238 -10.69 -2.16 25.22
C GLU A 238 -9.43 -3.00 24.97
N MET A 239 -8.73 -3.43 26.02
CA MET A 239 -7.58 -4.34 25.87
C MET A 239 -8.01 -5.69 25.26
N LYS A 240 -9.15 -6.24 25.66
CA LYS A 240 -9.70 -7.48 25.08
C LYS A 240 -10.04 -7.30 23.58
N THR A 241 -10.59 -6.14 23.18
CA THR A 241 -10.90 -5.88 21.78
C THR A 241 -9.64 -5.71 20.93
N LEU A 242 -8.63 -5.00 21.44
CA LEU A 242 -7.32 -4.86 20.79
C LEU A 242 -6.60 -6.21 20.65
N ASP A 243 -6.63 -7.06 21.67
CA ASP A 243 -6.02 -8.39 21.61
C ASP A 243 -6.71 -9.28 20.56
N ALA A 244 -8.04 -9.25 20.51
CA ALA A 244 -8.79 -9.95 19.47
C ALA A 244 -8.44 -9.45 18.05
N GLU A 245 -8.22 -8.15 17.89
CA GLU A 245 -7.80 -7.56 16.61
C GLU A 245 -6.38 -8.00 16.23
N ILE A 246 -5.44 -8.02 17.18
CA ILE A 246 -4.07 -8.53 16.96
C ILE A 246 -4.11 -10.01 16.56
N ARG A 247 -4.91 -10.85 17.23
CA ARG A 247 -5.07 -12.27 16.86
C ARG A 247 -5.63 -12.43 15.44
N ARG A 248 -6.64 -11.64 15.07
CA ARG A 248 -7.20 -11.64 13.71
C ARG A 248 -6.17 -11.25 12.65
N LEU A 249 -5.33 -10.25 12.94
CA LEU A 249 -4.23 -9.87 12.05
C LEU A 249 -3.22 -10.99 11.91
N ASN A 250 -2.78 -11.61 13.01
CA ASN A 250 -1.85 -12.74 12.96
C ASN A 250 -2.42 -13.89 12.11
N ILE A 251 -3.69 -14.27 12.31
CA ILE A 251 -4.33 -15.34 11.51
C ILE A 251 -4.35 -14.99 10.02
N ARG A 252 -4.60 -13.73 9.66
CA ARG A 252 -4.59 -13.28 8.26
C ARG A 252 -3.19 -13.36 7.66
N GLU A 253 -2.19 -12.80 8.35
CA GLU A 253 -0.80 -12.81 7.90
C GLU A 253 -0.27 -14.25 7.76
N SER A 254 -0.63 -15.15 8.68
CA SER A 254 -0.26 -16.56 8.60
C SER A 254 -0.84 -17.26 7.36
N LYS A 255 -2.09 -16.96 7.00
CA LYS A 255 -2.69 -17.45 5.76
C LYS A 255 -1.99 -16.90 4.52
N ASP A 256 -1.69 -15.60 4.51
CA ASP A 256 -1.02 -14.93 3.39
C ASP A 256 0.41 -15.46 3.18
N HIS A 257 1.07 -15.93 4.24
CA HIS A 257 2.41 -16.51 4.20
C HIS A 257 2.44 -18.05 4.09
N GLY A 258 1.28 -18.71 3.97
CA GLY A 258 1.20 -20.17 3.83
C GLY A 258 1.64 -20.95 5.08
N VAL A 259 1.66 -20.30 6.24
CA VAL A 259 1.95 -20.93 7.54
C VAL A 259 0.61 -21.29 8.16
N GLU A 260 0.21 -22.55 8.07
CA GLU A 260 -0.93 -23.05 8.83
C GLU A 260 -0.56 -23.05 10.32
N ILE A 261 -1.02 -22.02 11.05
CA ILE A 261 -1.06 -22.09 12.51
C ILE A 261 -2.16 -23.10 12.84
N GLY A 262 -1.75 -24.33 13.11
CA GLY A 262 -2.60 -25.40 13.62
C GLY A 262 -3.47 -24.84 14.75
N GLY A 263 -4.78 -25.06 14.61
CA GLY A 263 -5.73 -24.66 15.62
C GLY A 263 -5.49 -25.46 16.89
N ASP A 264 -4.86 -24.85 17.88
CA ASP A 264 -4.97 -25.31 19.26
C ASP A 264 -5.96 -24.40 19.99
N SER A 265 -7.11 -25.01 20.25
CA SER A 265 -8.00 -24.73 21.35
C SER A 265 -7.26 -24.27 22.60
N VAL A 266 -7.46 -23.03 23.04
CA VAL A 266 -7.30 -22.67 24.45
C VAL A 266 -8.33 -21.60 24.82
N GLU A 267 -9.38 -22.11 25.45
CA GLU A 267 -10.09 -21.58 26.60
C GLU A 267 -10.11 -20.05 26.79
N ALA A 268 -11.35 -19.54 26.86
CA ALA A 268 -11.66 -18.30 27.53
C ALA A 268 -11.03 -18.32 28.93
N ILE A 269 -10.03 -17.47 29.13
CA ILE A 269 -9.58 -17.12 30.48
C ILE A 269 -10.76 -16.36 31.13
N PRO A 270 -11.29 -16.83 32.28
CA PRO A 270 -12.35 -16.12 33.00
C PRO A 270 -11.95 -14.68 33.35
#